data_AF-A0A1H2T6X9-F1
#
_entry.id   AF-A0A1H2T6X9-F1
#
_cell.length_a   1.000
_cell.length_b   1.000
_cell.length_c   1.000
_cell.angle_alpha   90.00
_cell.angle_beta   90.00
_cell.angle_gamma   90.00
#
_symmetry.space_group_name_H-M   'P 1'
#
loop_
_entity.id
_entity.type
_entity.pdbx_description
1 polymer ?
#
loop_
_entity_poly.entity_id
_entity_poly.type
_entity_poly.pdbx_seq_one_letter_code
_entity_poly.pdbx_strand_id
1 'polypeptide(L)'
;MTLWTETSHSLPKEILCELTSIAVASHPYECVGLVVWRRRYWTVPLPAIASPRSVLVDPAVLIPTLYLLDHHSVCIVASFHSHPNGLERPSKLDDGFRLYGGSHILLVREHESFTPRTFIWSS
;
A
#
# COMPACT_ATOMS: atom_id res chain seq x y z
N MET A 1 21.03 -0.25 -4.74
CA MET A 1 20.20 0.33 -5.81
C MET A 1 18.78 -0.11 -5.54
N THR A 2 17.85 0.82 -5.34
CA THR A 2 16.42 0.51 -5.17
C THR A 2 15.79 0.39 -6.56
N LEU A 3 15.04 -0.69 -6.81
CA LEU A 3 14.40 -0.95 -8.10
C LEU A 3 13.04 -0.24 -8.25
N TRP A 4 12.65 0.55 -7.25
CA TRP A 4 11.45 1.36 -7.27
C TRP A 4 11.68 2.68 -7.99
N THR A 5 10.87 2.92 -9.03
CA THR A 5 10.82 4.19 -9.76
C THR A 5 9.53 4.91 -9.43
N GLU A 6 9.63 6.16 -8.98
CA GLU A 6 8.48 7.00 -8.67
C GLU A 6 7.74 7.41 -9.96
N THR A 7 6.42 7.41 -9.90
CA THR A 7 5.53 7.77 -11.01
C THR A 7 4.28 8.49 -10.50
N SER A 8 3.57 9.16 -11.38
CA SER A 8 2.25 9.71 -11.10
C SER A 8 1.26 8.58 -10.79
N HIS A 9 0.37 8.80 -9.81
CA HIS A 9 -0.77 7.90 -9.58
C HIS A 9 -1.91 8.17 -10.57
N SER A 10 -2.65 7.13 -10.92
CA SER A 10 -3.90 7.23 -11.71
C SER A 10 -5.16 6.99 -10.88
N LEU A 11 -5.02 6.88 -9.55
CA LEU A 11 -6.14 6.59 -8.66
C LEU A 11 -7.08 7.79 -8.47
N PRO A 12 -8.39 7.55 -8.27
CA PRO A 12 -9.34 8.60 -7.92
C PRO A 12 -8.98 9.31 -6.61
N LYS A 13 -9.34 10.59 -6.51
CA LYS A 13 -9.06 11.42 -5.32
C LYS A 13 -9.65 10.81 -4.05
N GLU A 14 -10.83 10.21 -4.15
CA GLU A 14 -11.54 9.58 -3.03
C GLU A 14 -10.72 8.44 -2.42
N ILE A 15 -10.06 7.64 -3.26
CA ILE A 15 -9.20 6.55 -2.81
C ILE A 15 -7.95 7.10 -2.14
N LEU A 16 -7.34 8.15 -2.69
CA LEU A 16 -6.17 8.79 -2.07
C LEU A 16 -6.52 9.37 -0.69
N CYS A 17 -7.70 9.99 -0.55
CA CYS A 17 -8.19 10.47 0.74
C CYS A 17 -8.41 9.31 1.73
N GLU A 18 -9.01 8.21 1.30
CA GLU A 18 -9.22 7.02 2.12
C GLU A 18 -7.90 6.42 2.60
N LEU A 19 -6.91 6.28 1.70
CA LEU A 19 -5.56 5.82 2.02
C LEU A 19 -4.91 6.72 3.08
N THR A 20 -4.93 8.04 2.89
CA THR A 20 -4.41 8.99 3.89
C THR A 20 -5.13 8.84 5.23
N SER A 21 -6.46 8.68 5.26
CA SER A 21 -7.22 8.45 6.50
C SER A 21 -6.80 7.16 7.22
N ILE A 22 -6.56 6.07 6.48
CA ILE A 22 -6.06 4.80 7.04
C ILE A 22 -4.68 5.00 7.68
N ALA A 23 -3.77 5.72 7.01
CA ALA A 23 -2.43 5.98 7.55
C ALA A 23 -2.47 6.87 8.80
N VAL A 24 -3.30 7.91 8.81
CA VAL A 24 -3.51 8.76 10.00
C VAL A 24 -4.04 7.93 11.16
N ALA A 25 -5.01 7.04 10.94
CA ALA A 25 -5.58 6.19 11.99
C ALA A 25 -4.58 5.15 12.53
N SER A 26 -3.59 4.77 11.73
CA SER A 26 -2.60 3.74 12.08
C SER A 26 -1.35 4.30 12.77
N HIS A 27 -1.11 5.61 12.66
CA HIS A 27 0.00 6.30 13.32
C HIS A 27 -0.02 6.04 14.84
N PRO A 28 1.11 5.68 15.49
CA PRO A 28 2.50 5.80 15.00
C PRO A 28 3.05 4.59 14.25
N TYR A 29 2.23 3.58 13.96
CA TYR A 29 2.65 2.36 13.28
C TYR A 29 2.46 2.47 11.76
N GLU A 30 3.22 1.66 11.02
CA GLU A 30 2.97 1.45 9.60
C GLU A 30 1.63 0.72 9.39
N CYS A 31 0.94 1.02 8.29
CA CYS A 31 -0.23 0.27 7.83
C CYS A 31 0.06 -0.34 6.46
N VAL A 32 -0.71 -1.35 6.06
CA VAL A 32 -0.55 -2.01 4.76
C VAL A 32 -1.89 -2.50 4.23
N GLY A 33 -2.02 -2.54 2.90
CA GLY A 33 -3.20 -3.09 2.26
C GLY A 33 -3.11 -3.10 0.74
N LEU A 34 -4.26 -3.29 0.11
CA LEU A 34 -4.43 -3.33 -1.34
C LEU A 34 -5.43 -2.27 -1.78
N VAL A 35 -5.24 -1.76 -2.99
CA VAL A 35 -6.25 -1.01 -3.75
C VAL A 35 -6.73 -1.92 -4.87
N VAL A 36 -8.03 -2.13 -4.96
CA VAL A 36 -8.62 -3.12 -5.87
C VAL A 36 -9.72 -2.53 -6.73
N TRP A 37 -10.04 -3.22 -7.83
CA TRP A 37 -11.03 -2.78 -8.82
C TRP A 37 -11.84 -3.94 -9.41
N ARG A 38 -13.12 -3.71 -9.64
CA ARG A 38 -14.01 -4.59 -10.43
C ARG A 38 -15.08 -3.83 -11.24
N ARG A 39 -15.49 -2.68 -10.73
CA ARG A 39 -16.42 -1.69 -11.35
C ARG A 39 -16.21 -0.29 -10.77
N ARG A 40 -15.82 -0.25 -9.50
CA ARG A 40 -15.32 0.91 -8.76
C ARG A 40 -14.04 0.52 -8.04
N TYR A 41 -13.28 1.50 -7.57
CA TYR A 41 -12.15 1.28 -6.68
C TYR A 41 -12.61 1.17 -5.22
N TRP A 42 -11.86 0.43 -4.41
CA TRP A 42 -11.95 0.46 -2.95
C TRP A 42 -10.63 -0.01 -2.31
N THR A 43 -10.42 0.31 -1.04
CA THR A 43 -9.26 -0.17 -0.28
C THR A 43 -9.58 -1.47 0.45
N VAL A 44 -8.57 -2.32 0.60
CA VAL A 44 -8.60 -3.53 1.43
C VAL A 44 -7.44 -3.43 2.40
N PRO A 45 -7.64 -2.84 3.59
CA PRO A 45 -6.65 -2.86 4.66
C PRO A 45 -6.36 -4.32 5.06
N LEU A 46 -5.09 -4.64 5.24
CA LEU A 46 -4.68 -5.99 5.60
C LEU A 46 -4.18 -6.02 7.05
N PRO A 47 -4.65 -6.97 7.88
CA PRO A 47 -4.05 -7.22 9.19
C PRO A 47 -2.55 -7.50 9.08
N ALA A 48 -1.77 -6.81 9.90
CA ALA A 48 -0.33 -6.89 9.85
C ALA A 48 0.30 -6.73 11.23
N ILE A 49 1.48 -7.31 11.39
CA ILE A 49 2.38 -6.98 12.49
C ILE A 49 3.15 -5.74 12.06
N ALA A 50 2.90 -4.62 12.75
CA ALA A 50 3.44 -3.33 12.38
C ALA A 50 4.30 -2.73 13.50
N SER A 51 5.35 -2.02 13.07
CA SER A 51 6.15 -1.11 13.88
C SER A 51 6.21 0.25 13.16
N PRO A 52 6.79 1.30 13.76
CA PRO A 52 7.02 2.58 13.05
C PRO A 52 8.04 2.53 11.91
N ARG A 53 8.65 1.36 11.63
CA ARG A 53 9.72 1.19 10.63
C ARG A 53 9.61 -0.09 9.80
N SER A 54 8.55 -0.87 10.00
CA SER A 54 8.35 -2.13 9.29
C SER A 54 6.92 -2.59 9.42
N VAL A 55 6.39 -3.17 8.35
CA VAL A 55 5.10 -3.86 8.36
C VAL A 55 5.22 -5.21 7.67
N LEU A 56 4.61 -6.23 8.28
CA LEU A 56 4.51 -7.57 7.72
C LEU A 56 3.06 -8.02 7.74
N VAL A 57 2.48 -8.23 6.56
CA VAL A 57 1.15 -8.82 6.44
C VAL A 57 1.20 -10.27 6.92
N ASP A 58 0.21 -10.69 7.71
CA ASP A 58 0.07 -12.09 8.07
C ASP A 58 -0.23 -12.95 6.83
N PRO A 59 0.65 -13.91 6.45
CA PRO A 59 0.41 -14.79 5.31
C PRO A 59 -0.90 -15.58 5.40
N ALA A 60 -1.34 -15.91 6.62
CA ALA A 60 -2.59 -16.64 6.86
C ALA A 60 -3.83 -15.82 6.47
N VAL A 61 -3.71 -14.49 6.38
CA VAL A 61 -4.78 -13.60 5.91
C VAL A 61 -4.54 -13.17 4.47
N LEU A 62 -3.30 -12.88 4.09
CA LEU A 62 -2.94 -12.46 2.76
C LEU A 62 -3.34 -13.49 1.71
N ILE A 63 -2.91 -14.74 1.86
CA ILE A 63 -3.11 -15.77 0.85
C ILE A 63 -4.61 -16.01 0.58
N PRO A 64 -5.47 -16.23 1.59
CA PRO A 64 -6.91 -16.36 1.36
C PRO A 64 -7.54 -15.09 0.75
N THR A 65 -7.05 -13.90 1.11
CA THR A 65 -7.54 -12.64 0.53
C THR A 65 -7.24 -12.57 -0.96
N LEU A 66 -6.02 -12.92 -1.38
CA LEU A 66 -5.64 -12.96 -2.80
C LEU A 66 -6.51 -13.96 -3.58
N TYR A 67 -6.73 -15.16 -3.04
CA TYR A 67 -7.61 -16.15 -3.66
C TYR A 67 -9.06 -15.67 -3.75
N LEU A 68 -9.58 -14.99 -2.73
CA LEU A 68 -10.94 -14.45 -2.74
C LEU A 68 -11.11 -13.35 -3.79
N LEU A 69 -10.14 -12.46 -3.91
CA LEU A 69 -10.14 -11.40 -4.92
C LEU A 69 -10.11 -12.00 -6.33
N ASP A 70 -9.23 -12.96 -6.58
CA ASP A 70 -9.12 -13.67 -7.87
C ASP A 70 -10.41 -14.42 -8.21
N HIS A 71 -10.94 -15.20 -7.25
CA HIS A 71 -12.19 -15.95 -7.42
C HIS A 71 -13.38 -15.06 -7.80
N HIS A 72 -13.40 -13.82 -7.31
CA HIS A 72 -14.43 -12.83 -7.64
C HIS A 72 -14.08 -11.92 -8.81
N SER A 73 -12.99 -12.19 -9.54
CA SER A 73 -12.49 -11.38 -10.65
C SER A 73 -12.30 -9.91 -10.25
N VAL A 74 -11.75 -9.70 -9.05
CA VAL A 74 -11.36 -8.40 -8.53
C VAL A 74 -9.88 -8.20 -8.82
N CYS A 75 -9.56 -7.19 -9.62
CA CYS A 75 -8.19 -6.83 -9.97
C CYS A 75 -7.51 -6.11 -8.81
N ILE A 76 -6.28 -6.49 -8.48
CA ILE A 76 -5.44 -5.71 -7.57
C ILE A 76 -4.67 -4.68 -8.39
N VAL A 77 -4.94 -3.41 -8.14
CA VAL A 77 -4.38 -2.29 -8.92
C VAL A 77 -3.06 -1.84 -8.30
N ALA A 78 -3.03 -1.73 -6.98
CA ALA A 78 -1.84 -1.35 -6.24
C ALA A 78 -1.80 -2.03 -4.87
N SER A 79 -0.60 -2.22 -4.34
CA SER A 79 -0.41 -2.37 -2.89
C SER A 79 -0.18 -0.99 -2.27
N PHE A 80 -0.41 -0.84 -0.97
CA PHE A 80 -0.03 0.36 -0.25
C PHE A 80 0.55 0.04 1.11
N HIS A 81 1.46 0.90 1.60
CA HIS A 81 1.81 0.98 3.02
C HIS A 81 2.14 2.42 3.42
N SER A 82 2.39 2.65 4.71
CA SER A 82 2.77 3.97 5.21
C SER A 82 4.18 3.99 5.80
N HIS A 83 4.84 5.15 5.76
CA HIS A 83 6.06 5.47 6.50
C HIS A 83 5.77 6.60 7.49
N PRO A 84 5.42 6.28 8.76
CA PRO A 84 5.16 7.28 9.80
C PRO A 84 6.43 8.05 10.20
N ASN A 85 7.61 7.52 9.85
CA ASN A 85 8.90 8.16 10.06
C ASN A 85 9.27 9.22 8.99
N GLY A 86 8.44 9.41 7.97
CA GLY A 86 8.65 10.40 6.90
C GLY A 86 9.68 10.00 5.83
N LEU A 87 10.14 8.75 5.81
CA LEU A 87 11.02 8.28 4.73
C LEU A 87 10.27 8.23 3.40
N GLU A 88 10.78 8.92 2.41
CA GLU A 88 10.05 9.16 1.15
C GLU A 88 10.14 8.01 0.14
N ARG A 89 10.97 6.99 0.37
CA ARG A 89 11.22 5.91 -0.57
C ARG A 89 11.08 4.53 0.07
N PRO A 90 10.59 3.53 -0.68
CA PRO A 90 10.59 2.15 -0.23
C PRO A 90 12.02 1.67 0.10
N SER A 91 12.12 0.94 1.20
CA SER A 91 13.29 0.22 1.65
C SER A 91 13.39 -1.16 0.98
N LYS A 92 14.49 -1.89 1.22
CA LYS A 92 14.61 -3.29 0.76
C LYS A 92 13.58 -4.24 1.37
N LEU A 93 13.03 -3.92 2.55
CA LEU A 93 12.00 -4.74 3.19
C LEU A 93 10.67 -4.63 2.42
N ASP A 94 10.49 -3.54 1.68
CA ASP A 94 9.27 -3.24 0.91
C ASP A 94 9.27 -3.92 -0.47
N ASP A 95 10.39 -4.55 -0.88
CA ASP A 95 10.52 -5.26 -2.15
C ASP A 95 9.48 -6.39 -2.30
N GLY A 96 8.95 -6.91 -1.20
CA GLY A 96 7.87 -7.89 -1.21
C GLY A 96 6.57 -7.37 -1.84
N PHE A 97 6.32 -6.06 -1.77
CA PHE A 97 5.07 -5.46 -2.26
C PHE A 97 4.90 -5.49 -3.77
N ARG A 98 5.98 -5.69 -4.52
CA ARG A 98 5.95 -5.87 -5.98
C ARG A 98 5.18 -7.12 -6.43
N LEU A 99 4.92 -8.06 -5.51
CA LEU A 99 4.25 -9.32 -5.81
C LEU A 99 2.72 -9.18 -5.84
N TYR A 100 2.16 -8.09 -5.31
CA TYR A 100 0.73 -7.99 -5.02
C TYR A 100 -0.05 -7.05 -5.94
N GLY A 101 0.61 -6.29 -6.82
CA GLY A 101 -0.07 -5.32 -7.70
C GLY A 101 0.84 -4.73 -8.75
N GLY A 102 0.26 -3.99 -9.71
CA GLY A 102 1.01 -3.34 -10.78
C GLY A 102 1.83 -2.14 -10.30
N SER A 103 1.32 -1.39 -9.32
CA SER A 103 2.03 -0.29 -8.65
C SER A 103 2.01 -0.45 -7.13
N HIS A 104 2.78 0.39 -6.46
CA HIS A 104 2.90 0.43 -5.01
C HIS A 104 2.76 1.87 -4.51
N ILE A 105 1.91 2.11 -3.52
CA ILE A 105 1.64 3.44 -2.98
C ILE A 105 2.22 3.54 -1.58
N LEU A 106 3.23 4.38 -1.43
CA LEU A 106 3.80 4.72 -0.14
C LEU A 106 3.16 5.99 0.39
N LEU A 107 2.55 5.91 1.57
CA LEU A 107 1.98 7.04 2.29
C LEU A 107 3.05 7.61 3.22
N VAL A 108 3.61 8.76 2.88
CA VAL A 108 4.72 9.36 3.62
C VAL A 108 4.19 10.39 4.60
N ARG A 109 4.57 10.29 5.88
CA ARG A 109 4.15 11.27 6.87
C ARG A 109 4.79 12.63 6.60
N GLU A 110 3.97 13.67 6.51
CA GLU A 110 4.36 15.07 6.39
C GLU A 110 3.53 15.88 7.39
N HIS A 111 4.18 16.40 8.44
CA HIS A 111 3.51 17.07 9.56
C HIS A 111 2.44 16.17 10.22
N GLU A 112 1.17 16.59 10.18
CA GLU A 112 0.01 15.90 10.77
C GLU A 112 -0.79 15.08 9.75
N SER A 113 -0.24 14.85 8.55
CA SER A 113 -0.91 14.12 7.48
C SER A 113 0.03 13.15 6.76
N PHE A 114 -0.49 12.47 5.75
CA PHE A 114 0.26 11.58 4.87
C PHE A 114 0.06 11.96 3.41
N THR A 115 1.17 12.06 2.69
CA THR A 115 1.22 12.35 1.25
C THR A 115 1.45 11.05 0.48
N PRO A 116 0.55 10.67 -0.45
CA PRO A 116 0.73 9.47 -1.27
C PRO A 116 1.80 9.67 -2.33
N ARG A 117 2.71 8.69 -2.45
CA ARG A 117 3.71 8.59 -3.51
C ARG A 117 3.60 7.24 -4.18
N THR A 118 3.61 7.19 -5.51
CA THR A 118 3.42 5.94 -6.26
C THR A 118 4.71 5.49 -6.90
N PHE A 119 4.96 4.20 -6.82
CA PHE A 119 6.15 3.54 -7.30
C PHE A 119 5.77 2.36 -8.19
N ILE A 120 6.60 2.10 -9.19
CA ILE A 120 6.57 0.89 -10.00
C ILE A 120 7.91 0.17 -9.88
N TRP A 121 7.88 -1.15 -9.97
CA TRP A 121 9.10 -1.95 -9.96
C TRP A 121 9.75 -1.92 -11.34
N SER A 122 10.97 -1.39 -11.42
CA SER A 122 11.81 -1.44 -12.61
C SER A 122 12.54 -2.78 -12.65
N SER A 123 12.14 -3.65 -13.59
CA SER A 123 12.83 -4.91 -13.91
C SER A 123 14.10 -4.68 -14.71
#